data_AF-A0A353PUG0-F1
#
_entry.id   AF-A0A353PUG0-F1
#
_cell.length_a   1.000
_cell.length_b   1.000
_cell.length_c   1.000
_cell.angle_alpha   90.00
_cell.angle_beta   90.00
_cell.angle_gamma   90.00
#
_symmetry.space_group_name_H-M   'P 1'
#
loop_
_entity.id
_entity.type
_entity.pdbx_description
1 polymer ?
#
loop_
_entity_poly.entity_id
_entity_poly.type
_entity_poly.pdbx_seq_one_letter_code
_entity_poly.pdbx_strand_id
1 'polypeptide(L)'
;MQRKTLEQLDYFRIQNAIAFYCKTEEGREALLERLPLSDEKEIRTLKELGFEMKGYVAKGFSSLIRPFEAVAALFPKISVEGAALNLEEIHRLGEFLLSVQMLHENKNALLEKNENLDTFKNLFPLLDSIPLLSSETEEVYRIIDRSGQMKDLPQLRAIRKSIASLQSSIDKSLKAHLHNPLLKDALQAELPALRGDRQVLAVKANFRGRVRGIVHELSQTGQTLYIEPEDIVEKNNALVQEEHRLQVEIKKILQALCSLLRPSIPLFQAAHKNLLFLDALNATALWATEHNCHFAFEKKLSLLQARHPLLGSDCVPIDIVFQKDCRVLIITGPNTGGKTVSLKTIALFS
;
A
#
# COMPACT_ATOMS: atom_id res chain seq x y z
N MET A 1 13.45 -3.27 -29.58
CA MET A 1 13.78 -1.93 -30.17
C MET A 1 14.84 -1.23 -29.30
N GLN A 2 15.61 -0.29 -29.86
CA GLN A 2 16.56 0.51 -29.06
C GLN A 2 15.79 1.55 -28.21
N ARG A 3 16.26 1.80 -26.98
CA ARG A 3 15.61 2.74 -26.03
C ARG A 3 15.37 4.14 -26.62
N LYS A 4 16.35 4.67 -27.36
CA LYS A 4 16.25 5.96 -28.06
C LYS A 4 15.07 6.01 -29.04
N THR A 5 14.77 4.91 -29.72
CA THR A 5 13.61 4.81 -30.61
C THR A 5 12.31 4.90 -29.81
N LEU A 6 12.21 4.20 -28.68
CA LEU A 6 11.03 4.25 -27.81
C LEU A 6 10.79 5.65 -27.24
N GLU A 7 11.84 6.37 -26.88
CA GLU A 7 11.76 7.78 -26.46
C GLU A 7 11.25 8.68 -27.59
N GLN A 8 11.79 8.51 -28.81
CA GLN A 8 11.34 9.26 -29.99
C GLN A 8 9.88 8.97 -30.35
N LEU A 9 9.40 7.75 -30.11
CA LEU A 9 8.01 7.34 -30.33
C LEU A 9 7.07 7.74 -29.20
N ASP A 10 7.53 8.48 -28.18
CA ASP A 10 6.74 8.84 -27.01
C ASP A 10 6.20 7.64 -26.21
N TYR A 11 6.77 6.44 -26.39
CA TYR A 11 6.32 5.20 -25.76
C TYR A 11 6.26 5.33 -24.23
N PHE A 12 7.32 5.83 -23.61
CA PHE A 12 7.39 6.00 -22.15
C PHE A 12 6.37 7.03 -21.64
N ARG A 13 5.98 8.01 -22.44
CA ARG A 13 4.93 8.98 -22.07
C ARG A 13 3.55 8.34 -22.08
N ILE A 14 3.28 7.49 -23.07
CA ILE A 14 2.05 6.69 -23.15
C ILE A 14 1.99 5.70 -21.98
N GLN A 15 3.09 5.02 -21.70
CA GLN A 15 3.22 4.10 -20.58
C GLN A 15 2.95 4.79 -19.23
N ASN A 16 3.50 5.99 -19.02
CA ASN A 16 3.20 6.81 -17.83
C ASN A 16 1.72 7.21 -17.75
N ALA A 17 1.08 7.55 -18.88
CA ALA A 17 -0.34 7.87 -18.90
C ALA A 17 -1.22 6.67 -18.49
N ILE A 18 -0.87 5.45 -18.93
CA ILE A 18 -1.54 4.22 -18.50
C ILE A 18 -1.26 3.92 -17.03
N ALA A 19 -0.02 4.12 -16.58
CA ALA A 19 0.40 3.83 -15.21
C ALA A 19 -0.30 4.68 -14.15
N PHE A 20 -0.90 5.81 -14.53
CA PHE A 20 -1.77 6.58 -13.65
C PHE A 20 -3.04 5.83 -13.21
N TYR A 21 -3.46 4.81 -13.95
CA TYR A 21 -4.63 3.99 -13.64
C TYR A 21 -4.32 2.81 -12.71
N CYS A 22 -3.04 2.50 -12.46
CA CYS A 22 -2.64 1.49 -11.50
C CYS A 22 -3.10 1.87 -10.09
N LYS A 23 -3.55 0.88 -9.32
CA LYS A 23 -4.00 1.06 -7.93
C LYS A 23 -2.88 0.86 -6.92
N THR A 24 -1.79 0.22 -7.33
CA THR A 24 -0.65 -0.11 -6.48
C THR A 24 0.62 0.56 -7.00
N GLU A 25 1.51 0.98 -6.09
CA GLU A 25 2.79 1.56 -6.48
C GLU A 25 3.70 0.53 -7.16
N GLU A 26 3.79 -0.68 -6.61
CA GLU A 26 4.59 -1.78 -7.19
C GLU A 26 4.05 -2.20 -8.57
N GLY A 27 2.73 -2.17 -8.80
CA GLY A 27 2.11 -2.44 -10.10
C GLY A 27 2.37 -1.33 -11.12
N ARG A 28 2.37 -0.08 -10.66
CA ARG A 28 2.78 1.09 -11.47
C ARG A 28 4.24 0.95 -11.92
N GLU A 29 5.15 0.62 -11.01
CA GLU A 29 6.57 0.41 -11.33
C GLU A 29 6.75 -0.74 -12.33
N ALA A 30 6.13 -1.89 -12.07
CA ALA A 30 6.18 -3.03 -12.98
C ALA A 30 5.65 -2.69 -14.39
N LEU A 31 4.58 -1.88 -14.46
CA LEU A 31 4.07 -1.41 -15.74
C LEU A 31 5.05 -0.46 -16.42
N LEU A 32 5.74 0.43 -15.70
CA LEU A 32 6.72 1.39 -16.24
C LEU A 32 8.02 0.74 -16.73
N GLU A 33 8.37 -0.44 -16.21
CA GLU A 33 9.53 -1.21 -16.67
C GLU A 33 9.25 -2.03 -17.94
N ARG A 34 7.98 -2.18 -18.32
CA ARG A 34 7.57 -3.02 -19.44
C ARG A 34 8.05 -2.48 -20.80
N LEU A 35 8.72 -3.32 -21.57
CA LEU A 35 9.11 -3.03 -22.96
C LEU A 35 8.20 -3.74 -23.96
N PRO A 36 8.16 -3.30 -25.23
CA PRO A 36 7.45 -4.01 -26.28
C PRO A 36 7.94 -5.45 -26.44
N LEU A 37 6.99 -6.39 -26.47
CA LEU A 37 7.26 -7.81 -26.68
C LEU A 37 7.59 -8.09 -28.15
N SER A 38 8.29 -9.18 -28.41
CA SER A 38 8.61 -9.65 -29.78
C SER A 38 8.12 -11.07 -30.08
N ASP A 39 7.74 -11.83 -29.04
CA ASP A 39 7.18 -13.17 -29.22
C ASP A 39 5.70 -13.09 -29.61
N GLU A 40 5.34 -13.69 -30.75
CA GLU A 40 3.97 -13.59 -31.28
C GLU A 40 2.94 -14.26 -30.36
N LYS A 41 3.31 -15.34 -29.66
CA LYS A 41 2.40 -16.05 -28.77
C LYS A 41 2.14 -15.23 -27.51
N GLU A 42 3.18 -14.69 -26.91
CA GLU A 42 3.07 -13.83 -25.73
C GLU A 42 2.26 -12.57 -26.03
N ILE A 43 2.52 -11.92 -27.17
CA ILE A 43 1.73 -10.78 -27.64
C ILE A 43 0.26 -11.17 -27.77
N ARG A 44 -0.05 -12.31 -28.40
CA ARG A 44 -1.43 -12.78 -28.60
C ARG A 44 -2.13 -13.05 -27.27
N THR A 45 -1.49 -13.75 -26.34
CA THR A 45 -2.06 -14.04 -25.02
C THR A 45 -2.35 -12.76 -24.24
N LEU A 46 -1.40 -11.82 -24.20
CA LEU A 46 -1.57 -10.55 -23.49
C LEU A 46 -2.65 -9.68 -24.12
N LYS A 47 -2.74 -9.73 -25.45
CA LYS A 47 -3.81 -9.12 -26.22
C LYS A 47 -5.18 -9.70 -25.85
N GLU A 48 -5.35 -11.01 -25.89
CA GLU A 48 -6.63 -11.66 -25.52
C GLU A 48 -7.02 -11.32 -24.06
N LEU A 49 -6.07 -11.36 -23.13
CA LEU A 49 -6.28 -10.94 -21.74
C LEU A 49 -6.72 -9.47 -21.62
N GLY A 50 -6.12 -8.57 -22.39
CA GLY A 50 -6.50 -7.15 -22.39
C GLY A 50 -7.91 -6.92 -22.92
N PHE A 51 -8.32 -7.69 -23.94
CA PHE A 51 -9.68 -7.66 -24.46
C PHE A 51 -10.70 -8.16 -23.43
N GLU A 52 -10.42 -9.30 -22.79
CA GLU A 52 -11.27 -9.87 -21.74
C GLU A 52 -11.36 -8.93 -20.53
N MET A 53 -10.25 -8.34 -20.09
CA MET A 53 -10.22 -7.36 -18.99
C MET A 53 -11.03 -6.10 -19.32
N LYS A 54 -10.96 -5.60 -20.56
CA LYS A 54 -11.81 -4.47 -20.99
C LYS A 54 -13.29 -4.82 -20.90
N GLY A 55 -13.67 -6.03 -21.32
CA GLY A 55 -15.03 -6.54 -21.15
C GLY A 55 -15.45 -6.68 -19.68
N TYR A 56 -14.53 -7.11 -18.81
CA TYR A 56 -14.73 -7.24 -17.37
C TYR A 56 -15.00 -5.87 -16.70
N VAL A 57 -14.19 -4.86 -17.03
CA VAL A 57 -14.36 -3.47 -16.58
C VAL A 57 -15.71 -2.89 -17.03
N ALA A 58 -16.09 -3.10 -18.29
CA ALA A 58 -17.35 -2.59 -18.86
C ALA A 58 -18.61 -3.14 -18.14
N LYS A 59 -18.49 -4.27 -17.46
CA LYS A 59 -19.57 -4.91 -16.68
C LYS A 59 -19.68 -4.38 -15.24
N GLY A 60 -18.94 -3.32 -14.91
CA GLY A 60 -19.00 -2.63 -13.62
C GLY A 60 -17.99 -3.11 -12.58
N PHE A 61 -17.05 -3.99 -12.97
CA PHE A 61 -16.01 -4.51 -12.08
C PHE A 61 -14.67 -3.77 -12.27
N SER A 62 -14.73 -2.45 -12.45
CA SER A 62 -13.56 -1.59 -12.65
C SER A 62 -12.60 -1.54 -11.46
N SER A 63 -13.11 -1.83 -10.26
CA SER A 63 -12.35 -1.89 -9.01
C SER A 63 -11.97 -3.33 -8.65
N LEU A 64 -11.12 -3.94 -9.48
CA LEU A 64 -10.64 -5.31 -9.29
C LEU A 64 -9.66 -5.43 -8.11
N ILE A 65 -8.91 -4.35 -7.83
CA ILE A 65 -7.82 -4.30 -6.85
C ILE A 65 -8.09 -3.16 -5.88
N ARG A 66 -7.93 -3.42 -4.58
CA ARG A 66 -7.94 -2.36 -3.56
C ARG A 66 -6.54 -1.73 -3.55
N PRO A 67 -6.41 -0.41 -3.47
CA PRO A 67 -5.10 0.20 -3.26
C PRO A 67 -4.45 -0.34 -1.99
N PHE A 68 -3.19 -0.74 -2.07
CA PHE A 68 -2.37 -1.14 -0.93
C PHE A 68 -0.94 -0.66 -1.14
N GLU A 69 -0.22 -0.44 -0.03
CA GLU A 69 1.20 -0.07 -0.05
C GLU A 69 2.09 -1.28 -0.32
N ALA A 70 3.32 -1.05 -0.78
CA ALA A 70 4.24 -2.13 -1.18
C ALA A 70 4.38 -3.24 -0.11
N VAL A 71 4.31 -4.52 -0.51
CA VAL A 71 4.39 -5.65 0.45
C VAL A 71 5.53 -6.62 0.16
N ALA A 72 6.22 -6.52 -0.99
CA ALA A 72 7.27 -7.48 -1.36
C ALA A 72 8.38 -7.59 -0.31
N ALA A 73 8.76 -6.47 0.31
CA ALA A 73 9.80 -6.42 1.35
C ALA A 73 9.38 -7.07 2.69
N LEU A 74 8.08 -7.30 2.91
CA LEU A 74 7.57 -7.94 4.13
C LEU A 74 7.78 -9.45 4.10
N PHE A 75 7.71 -10.07 2.91
CA PHE A 75 7.84 -11.52 2.74
C PHE A 75 9.16 -12.08 3.30
N PRO A 76 10.35 -11.58 2.91
CA PRO A 76 11.60 -12.07 3.48
C PRO A 76 11.70 -11.82 4.99
N LYS A 77 11.09 -10.76 5.53
CA LYS A 77 11.07 -10.52 6.98
C LYS A 77 10.28 -11.61 7.70
N ILE A 78 9.10 -11.98 7.21
CA ILE A 78 8.26 -13.05 7.81
C ILE A 78 8.96 -14.42 7.70
N SER A 79 9.72 -14.65 6.63
CA SER A 79 10.49 -15.88 6.43
C SER A 79 11.53 -16.14 7.52
N VAL A 80 12.03 -15.09 8.19
CA VAL A 80 13.01 -15.24 9.26
C VAL A 80 12.34 -15.80 10.52
N GLU A 81 12.96 -16.83 11.10
CA GLU A 81 12.48 -17.43 12.35
C GLU A 81 12.59 -16.44 13.51
N GLY A 82 11.51 -16.29 14.28
CA GLY A 82 11.44 -15.36 15.40
C GLY A 82 11.31 -13.87 15.02
N ALA A 83 11.22 -13.54 13.72
CA ALA A 83 10.92 -12.18 13.29
C ALA A 83 9.48 -11.78 13.64
N ALA A 84 9.29 -10.48 13.83
CA ALA A 84 7.99 -9.86 14.03
C ALA A 84 7.90 -8.64 13.11
N LEU A 85 6.77 -8.54 12.41
CA LEU A 85 6.36 -7.29 11.79
C LEU A 85 5.83 -6.33 12.85
N ASN A 86 5.99 -5.03 12.63
CA ASN A 86 5.30 -4.02 13.43
C ASN A 86 3.81 -3.86 12.99
N LEU A 87 3.03 -3.07 13.71
CA LEU A 87 1.59 -2.92 13.42
C LEU A 87 1.30 -2.32 12.04
N GLU A 88 2.12 -1.36 11.60
CA GLU A 88 1.99 -0.73 10.29
C GLU A 88 2.27 -1.73 9.16
N GLU A 89 3.32 -2.54 9.30
CA GLU A 89 3.66 -3.63 8.37
C GLU A 89 2.57 -4.71 8.31
N ILE A 90 1.96 -5.06 9.45
CA ILE A 90 0.83 -6.00 9.51
C ILE A 90 -0.40 -5.40 8.83
N HIS A 91 -0.66 -4.10 9.01
CA HIS A 91 -1.76 -3.44 8.34
C HIS A 91 -1.58 -3.43 6.82
N ARG A 92 -0.37 -3.11 6.32
CA ARG A 92 -0.03 -3.19 4.90
C ARG A 92 -0.24 -4.59 4.32
N LEU A 93 0.21 -5.62 5.05
CA LEU A 93 -0.05 -7.02 4.69
C LEU A 93 -1.56 -7.31 4.65
N GLY A 94 -2.31 -6.82 5.65
CA GLY A 94 -3.75 -6.97 5.73
C GLY A 94 -4.49 -6.35 4.54
N GLU A 95 -4.12 -5.17 4.06
CA GLU A 95 -4.73 -4.53 2.89
C GLU A 95 -4.44 -5.31 1.60
N PHE A 96 -3.21 -5.80 1.43
CA PHE A 96 -2.87 -6.71 0.35
C PHE A 96 -3.76 -7.97 0.35
N LEU A 97 -3.90 -8.61 1.51
CA LEU A 97 -4.74 -9.81 1.66
C LEU A 97 -6.22 -9.54 1.34
N LEU A 98 -6.76 -8.38 1.71
CA LEU A 98 -8.11 -7.99 1.31
C LEU A 98 -8.25 -7.74 -0.18
N SER A 99 -7.23 -7.19 -0.82
CA SER A 99 -7.26 -7.03 -2.27
C SER A 99 -7.31 -8.38 -2.97
N VAL A 100 -6.62 -9.41 -2.45
CA VAL A 100 -6.72 -10.78 -2.94
C VAL A 100 -8.13 -11.34 -2.74
N GLN A 101 -8.72 -11.16 -1.55
CA GLN A 101 -10.10 -11.61 -1.29
C GLN A 101 -11.13 -10.96 -2.22
N MET A 102 -11.05 -9.62 -2.38
CA MET A 102 -11.98 -8.87 -3.22
C MET A 102 -11.96 -9.34 -4.68
N LEU A 103 -10.81 -9.79 -5.16
CA LEU A 103 -10.65 -10.31 -6.51
C LEU A 103 -11.45 -11.61 -6.71
N HIS A 104 -11.43 -12.51 -5.73
CA HIS A 104 -12.26 -13.72 -5.74
C HIS A 104 -13.75 -13.40 -5.59
N GLU A 105 -14.11 -12.47 -4.71
CA GLU A 105 -15.51 -12.01 -4.54
C GLU A 105 -16.08 -11.44 -5.84
N ASN A 106 -15.34 -10.54 -6.49
CA ASN A 106 -15.74 -9.92 -7.76
C ASN A 106 -15.87 -10.96 -8.88
N LYS A 107 -14.99 -11.96 -8.92
CA LYS A 107 -15.11 -13.07 -9.87
C LYS A 107 -16.39 -13.87 -9.62
N ASN A 108 -16.64 -14.29 -8.38
CA ASN A 108 -17.81 -15.09 -8.03
C ASN A 108 -19.12 -14.35 -8.32
N ALA A 109 -19.18 -13.05 -8.00
CA ALA A 109 -20.33 -12.21 -8.31
C ALA A 109 -20.60 -12.08 -9.83
N LEU A 110 -19.58 -12.21 -10.68
CA LEU A 110 -19.76 -12.26 -12.13
C LEU A 110 -20.33 -13.62 -12.58
N LEU A 111 -19.84 -14.71 -12.01
CA LEU A 111 -20.30 -16.07 -12.32
C LEU A 111 -21.78 -16.27 -11.96
N GLU A 112 -22.22 -15.72 -10.82
CA GLU A 112 -23.62 -15.78 -10.37
C GLU A 112 -24.59 -15.07 -11.31
N LYS A 113 -24.11 -14.11 -12.12
CA LYS A 113 -24.92 -13.39 -13.12
C LYS A 113 -25.13 -14.18 -14.43
N ASN A 114 -24.78 -15.47 -14.46
CA ASN A 114 -24.89 -16.35 -15.64
C ASN A 114 -24.19 -15.80 -16.89
N GLU A 115 -23.09 -15.07 -16.71
CA GLU A 115 -22.30 -14.64 -17.85
C GLU A 115 -21.56 -15.82 -18.44
N ASN A 116 -21.57 -15.91 -19.78
CA ASN A 116 -20.97 -17.04 -20.47
C ASN A 116 -19.47 -17.12 -20.16
N LEU A 117 -19.05 -18.21 -19.50
CA LEU A 117 -17.65 -18.51 -19.12
C LEU A 117 -16.69 -18.37 -20.31
N ASP A 118 -17.17 -18.66 -21.53
CA ASP A 118 -16.41 -18.52 -22.77
C ASP A 118 -15.91 -17.08 -23.03
N THR A 119 -16.56 -16.08 -22.43
CA THR A 119 -16.17 -14.67 -22.57
C THR A 119 -14.85 -14.36 -21.86
N PHE A 120 -14.51 -15.11 -20.81
CA PHE A 120 -13.36 -14.86 -19.94
C PHE A 120 -12.42 -16.07 -19.85
N LYS A 121 -12.25 -16.76 -20.97
CA LYS A 121 -11.50 -18.02 -21.09
C LYS A 121 -10.04 -17.92 -20.65
N ASN A 122 -9.40 -16.74 -20.73
CA ASN A 122 -8.01 -16.53 -20.31
C ASN A 122 -7.92 -15.80 -18.97
N LEU A 123 -8.82 -14.84 -18.72
CA LEU A 123 -8.83 -14.04 -17.50
C LEU A 123 -9.21 -14.91 -16.28
N PHE A 124 -10.24 -15.76 -16.38
CA PHE A 124 -10.67 -16.55 -15.23
C PHE A 124 -9.64 -17.56 -14.74
N PRO A 125 -8.92 -18.31 -15.61
CA PRO A 125 -7.81 -19.14 -15.17
C PRO A 125 -6.69 -18.35 -14.49
N LEU A 126 -6.41 -17.12 -14.95
CA LEU A 126 -5.45 -16.24 -14.29
C LEU A 126 -5.93 -15.85 -12.88
N LEU A 127 -7.21 -15.50 -12.72
CA LEU A 127 -7.79 -15.23 -11.39
C LEU A 127 -7.80 -16.49 -10.50
N ASP A 128 -8.04 -17.69 -11.06
CA ASP A 128 -7.98 -18.96 -10.32
C ASP A 128 -6.57 -19.34 -9.88
N SER A 129 -5.55 -18.87 -10.60
CA SER A 129 -4.15 -19.11 -10.23
C SER A 129 -3.70 -18.31 -9.01
N ILE A 130 -4.50 -17.30 -8.59
CA ILE A 130 -4.26 -16.54 -7.37
C ILE A 130 -4.78 -17.36 -6.20
N PRO A 131 -3.94 -17.69 -5.21
CA PRO A 131 -4.39 -18.47 -4.07
C PRO A 131 -5.38 -17.67 -3.21
N LEU A 132 -6.41 -18.36 -2.72
CA LEU A 132 -7.34 -17.79 -1.75
C LEU A 132 -6.65 -17.73 -0.38
N LEU A 133 -6.50 -16.53 0.18
CA LEU A 133 -5.77 -16.28 1.43
C LEU A 133 -6.72 -15.91 2.59
N SER A 134 -7.91 -16.51 2.63
CA SER A 134 -8.95 -16.13 3.60
C SER A 134 -8.56 -16.43 5.04
N SER A 135 -7.94 -17.59 5.29
CA SER A 135 -7.43 -17.96 6.62
C SER A 135 -6.40 -16.95 7.14
N GLU A 136 -5.44 -16.57 6.30
CA GLU A 136 -4.39 -15.63 6.63
C GLU A 136 -4.96 -14.22 6.87
N THR A 137 -5.97 -13.84 6.09
CA THR A 137 -6.68 -12.59 6.27
C THR A 137 -7.39 -12.54 7.62
N GLU A 138 -8.11 -13.61 7.98
CA GLU A 138 -8.80 -13.73 9.26
C GLU A 138 -7.83 -13.62 10.45
N GLU A 139 -6.67 -14.29 10.37
CA GLU A 139 -5.67 -14.25 11.43
C GLU A 139 -5.03 -12.87 11.59
N VAL A 140 -4.77 -12.14 10.50
CA VAL A 140 -4.33 -10.74 10.57
C VAL A 140 -5.39 -9.86 11.24
N TYR A 141 -6.64 -9.94 10.78
CA TYR A 141 -7.74 -9.13 11.32
C TYR A 141 -8.28 -9.62 12.66
N ARG A 142 -7.78 -10.74 13.20
CA ARG A 142 -7.98 -11.13 14.60
C ARG A 142 -7.15 -10.26 15.54
N ILE A 143 -5.97 -9.83 15.09
CA ILE A 143 -5.01 -9.03 15.88
C ILE A 143 -5.24 -7.52 15.69
N ILE A 144 -5.50 -7.08 14.46
CA ILE A 144 -5.73 -5.66 14.13
C ILE A 144 -7.14 -5.40 13.61
N ASP A 145 -7.58 -4.15 13.65
CA ASP A 145 -8.78 -3.68 12.97
C ASP A 145 -8.48 -3.11 11.57
N ARG A 146 -9.52 -2.62 10.89
CA ARG A 146 -9.43 -2.03 9.54
C ARG A 146 -8.61 -0.74 9.49
N SER A 147 -8.36 -0.10 10.63
CA SER A 147 -7.54 1.11 10.73
C SER A 147 -6.08 0.81 11.07
N GLY A 148 -5.70 -0.46 11.17
CA GLY A 148 -4.36 -0.90 11.56
C GLY A 148 -4.10 -0.86 13.07
N GLN A 149 -5.11 -0.54 13.88
CA GLN A 149 -4.96 -0.50 15.33
C GLN A 149 -5.09 -1.90 15.93
N MET A 150 -4.29 -2.17 16.96
CA MET A 150 -4.35 -3.46 17.65
C MET A 150 -5.67 -3.59 18.42
N LYS A 151 -6.39 -4.67 18.15
CA LYS A 151 -7.63 -5.02 18.85
C LYS A 151 -7.41 -5.27 20.34
N ASP A 152 -8.49 -5.20 21.10
CA ASP A 152 -8.48 -5.51 22.52
C ASP A 152 -8.42 -7.03 22.75
N LEU A 153 -7.19 -7.56 22.76
CA LEU A 153 -6.92 -8.98 22.94
C LEU A 153 -7.00 -9.39 24.42
N PRO A 154 -7.62 -10.55 24.76
CA PRO A 154 -7.78 -10.98 26.15
C PRO A 154 -6.48 -11.04 26.96
N GLN A 155 -5.38 -11.44 26.32
CA GLN A 155 -4.05 -11.54 26.94
C GLN A 155 -3.47 -10.18 27.35
N LEU A 156 -3.89 -9.09 26.69
CA LEU A 156 -3.41 -7.73 26.97
C LEU A 156 -4.27 -6.97 27.99
N ARG A 157 -5.53 -7.41 28.20
CA ARG A 157 -6.49 -6.71 29.07
C ARG A 157 -6.00 -6.54 30.51
N ALA A 158 -5.42 -7.60 31.08
CA ALA A 158 -4.94 -7.58 32.45
C ALA A 158 -3.79 -6.56 32.62
N ILE A 159 -2.84 -6.55 31.68
CA ILE A 159 -1.70 -5.63 31.67
C ILE A 159 -2.18 -4.19 31.47
N ARG A 160 -3.05 -3.94 30.47
CA ARG A 160 -3.62 -2.61 30.21
C ARG A 160 -4.40 -2.07 31.42
N LYS A 161 -5.16 -2.93 32.12
CA LYS A 161 -5.86 -2.55 33.35
C LYS A 161 -4.89 -2.21 34.48
N SER A 162 -3.79 -2.95 34.62
CA SER A 162 -2.72 -2.66 35.58
C SER A 162 -2.09 -1.29 35.32
N ILE A 163 -1.70 -1.02 34.07
CA ILE A 163 -1.16 0.26 33.60
C ILE A 163 -2.13 1.41 33.92
N ALA A 164 -3.40 1.28 33.52
CA ALA A 164 -4.41 2.31 33.78
C ALA A 164 -4.63 2.57 35.29
N SER A 165 -4.58 1.52 36.11
CA SER A 165 -4.69 1.61 37.57
C SER A 165 -3.48 2.34 38.18
N LEU A 166 -2.26 2.02 37.73
CA LEU A 166 -1.02 2.67 38.16
C LEU A 166 -1.02 4.15 37.75
N GLN A 167 -1.32 4.46 36.50
CA GLN A 167 -1.46 5.83 35.99
C GLN A 167 -2.47 6.63 36.83
N SER A 168 -3.66 6.08 37.08
CA SER A 168 -4.68 6.73 37.92
C SER A 168 -4.18 6.97 39.36
N SER A 169 -3.42 6.04 39.93
CA SER A 169 -2.85 6.16 41.28
C SER A 169 -1.74 7.20 41.35
N ILE A 170 -0.89 7.30 40.33
CA ILE A 170 0.16 8.31 40.21
C ILE A 170 -0.46 9.69 40.04
N ASP A 171 -1.40 9.84 39.10
CA ASP A 171 -2.11 11.10 38.86
C ASP A 171 -2.81 11.62 40.13
N LYS A 172 -3.43 10.73 40.93
CA LYS A 172 -4.02 11.10 42.22
C LYS A 172 -2.97 11.60 43.22
N SER A 173 -1.85 10.90 43.35
CA SER A 173 -0.74 11.32 44.23
C SER A 173 -0.16 12.68 43.80
N LEU A 174 0.10 12.86 42.49
CA LEU A 174 0.63 14.13 41.97
C LEU A 174 -0.35 15.28 42.17
N LYS A 175 -1.64 15.07 41.93
CA LYS A 175 -2.68 16.08 42.20
C LYS A 175 -2.74 16.44 43.68
N ALA A 176 -2.59 15.47 44.58
CA ALA A 176 -2.54 15.74 46.03
C ALA A 176 -1.34 16.62 46.39
N HIS A 177 -0.17 16.39 45.80
CA HIS A 177 1.01 17.26 45.98
C HIS A 177 0.81 18.66 45.38
N LEU A 178 0.21 18.76 44.19
CA LEU A 178 -0.09 20.04 43.54
C LEU A 178 -1.08 20.90 44.33
N HIS A 179 -2.07 20.26 44.98
CA HIS A 179 -3.05 20.93 45.82
C HIS A 179 -2.61 21.12 47.28
N ASN A 180 -1.42 20.64 47.66
CA ASN A 180 -0.90 20.84 49.00
C ASN A 180 -0.54 22.33 49.21
N PRO A 181 -1.21 23.05 50.14
CA PRO A 181 -0.96 24.47 50.37
C PRO A 181 0.50 24.78 50.72
N LEU A 182 1.22 23.84 51.34
CA LEU A 182 2.62 23.98 51.74
C LEU A 182 3.61 23.97 50.56
N LEU A 183 3.19 23.42 49.42
CA LEU A 183 4.00 23.27 48.22
C LEU A 183 3.68 24.31 47.15
N LYS A 184 2.57 25.06 47.27
CA LYS A 184 2.07 25.99 46.27
C LYS A 184 3.13 27.01 45.80
N ASP A 185 3.90 27.60 46.73
CA ASP A 185 4.92 28.59 46.39
C ASP A 185 6.18 27.98 45.76
N ALA A 186 6.43 26.70 46.04
CA ALA A 186 7.58 25.93 45.55
C ALA A 186 7.36 25.38 44.13
N LEU A 187 6.11 25.17 43.72
CA LEU A 187 5.76 24.65 42.41
C LEU A 187 5.90 25.72 41.32
N GLN A 188 6.37 25.29 40.14
CA GLN A 188 6.49 26.14 38.94
C GLN A 188 5.32 25.95 37.98
N ALA A 189 4.61 24.82 38.05
CA ALA A 189 3.46 24.49 37.21
C ALA A 189 2.33 23.88 38.04
N GLU A 190 1.09 24.07 37.59
CA GLU A 190 -0.12 23.53 38.24
C GLU A 190 -0.54 22.15 37.69
N LEU A 191 0.20 21.63 36.70
CA LEU A 191 0.00 20.32 36.11
C LEU A 191 1.29 19.50 36.21
N PRO A 192 1.20 18.17 36.35
CA PRO A 192 2.37 17.31 36.30
C PRO A 192 3.08 17.41 34.96
N ALA A 193 4.41 17.29 34.97
CA ALA A 193 5.23 17.21 33.76
C ALA A 193 5.63 15.74 33.48
N LEU A 194 5.91 15.42 32.22
CA LEU A 194 6.45 14.12 31.80
C LEU A 194 7.94 14.29 31.45
N ARG A 195 8.83 13.48 32.05
CA ARG A 195 10.29 13.48 31.80
C ARG A 195 10.81 12.05 31.74
N GLY A 196 11.39 11.64 30.61
CA GLY A 196 11.96 10.29 30.41
C GLY A 196 10.99 9.17 30.81
N ASP A 197 9.73 9.27 30.35
CA ASP A 197 8.61 8.36 30.65
C ASP A 197 8.10 8.38 32.11
N ARG A 198 8.55 9.33 32.93
CA ARG A 198 8.07 9.51 34.30
C ARG A 198 7.25 10.76 34.48
N GLN A 199 6.17 10.65 35.25
CA GLN A 199 5.42 11.80 35.71
C GLN A 199 6.10 12.41 36.95
N VAL A 200 6.36 13.71 36.89
CA VAL A 200 7.18 14.46 37.85
C VAL A 200 6.57 15.82 38.19
N LEU A 201 6.95 16.39 39.32
CA LEU A 201 6.59 17.75 39.72
C LEU A 201 7.65 18.74 39.26
N ALA A 202 7.22 19.87 38.70
CA ALA A 202 8.10 20.99 38.38
C ALA A 202 8.23 21.90 39.62
N VAL A 203 9.40 21.91 40.25
CA VAL A 203 9.70 22.63 41.49
C VAL A 203 10.76 23.69 41.21
N LYS A 204 10.59 24.91 41.74
CA LYS A 204 11.60 25.97 41.67
C LYS A 204 12.89 25.51 42.35
N ALA A 205 14.05 25.73 41.70
CA ALA A 205 15.34 25.27 42.19
C ALA A 205 15.65 25.73 43.64
N ASN A 206 15.26 26.95 43.97
CA ASN A 206 15.43 27.55 45.30
C ASN A 206 14.63 26.84 46.41
N PHE A 207 13.65 26.01 46.03
CA PHE A 207 12.77 25.27 46.93
C PHE A 207 12.96 23.76 46.85
N ARG A 208 14.11 23.27 46.34
CA ARG A 208 14.44 21.84 46.21
C ARG A 208 14.10 21.00 47.45
N GLY A 209 14.38 21.50 48.65
CA GLY A 209 14.17 20.77 49.91
C GLY A 209 12.70 20.59 50.33
N ARG A 210 11.75 21.27 49.69
CA ARG A 210 10.31 21.19 50.02
C ARG A 210 9.66 19.91 49.55
N VAL A 211 10.16 19.32 48.46
CA VAL A 211 9.66 18.07 47.89
C VAL A 211 10.76 17.02 48.02
N ARG A 212 10.54 16.01 48.86
CA ARG A 212 11.44 14.86 48.97
C ARG A 212 11.21 13.94 47.79
N GLY A 213 12.29 13.54 47.14
CA GLY A 213 12.21 12.74 45.92
C GLY A 213 13.49 12.73 45.10
N ILE A 214 13.41 12.11 43.93
CA ILE A 214 14.50 11.95 42.98
C ILE A 214 14.41 13.09 41.96
N VAL A 215 15.52 13.80 41.74
CA VAL A 215 15.61 14.81 40.68
C VAL A 215 15.97 14.10 39.38
N HIS A 216 15.08 14.15 38.39
CA HIS A 216 15.30 13.54 37.08
C HIS A 216 16.01 14.47 36.12
N GLU A 217 15.63 15.74 36.14
CA GLU A 217 16.15 16.71 35.19
C GLU A 217 16.16 18.11 35.79
N LEU A 218 17.09 18.92 35.29
CA LEU A 218 17.20 20.34 35.53
C LEU A 218 16.85 21.08 34.23
N SER A 219 15.95 22.07 34.29
CA SER A 219 15.63 22.87 33.11
C SER A 219 16.87 23.55 32.51
N GLN A 220 16.84 23.90 31.23
CA GLN A 220 17.95 24.58 30.54
C GLN A 220 18.42 25.87 31.24
N THR A 221 17.50 26.62 31.86
CA THR A 221 17.82 27.85 32.62
C THR A 221 18.30 27.58 34.04
N GLY A 222 18.24 26.33 34.50
CA GLY A 222 18.55 25.90 35.86
C GLY A 222 17.56 26.32 36.93
N GLN A 223 16.46 27.00 36.56
CA GLN A 223 15.50 27.55 37.52
C GLN A 223 14.44 26.55 37.99
N THR A 224 14.22 25.46 37.24
CA THR A 224 13.23 24.43 37.54
C THR A 224 13.89 23.06 37.68
N LEU A 225 13.54 22.36 38.74
CA LEU A 225 13.87 20.97 39.02
C LEU A 225 12.65 20.10 38.76
N TYR A 226 12.84 19.01 38.01
CA TYR A 226 11.82 18.00 37.80
C TYR A 226 12.01 16.87 38.81
N ILE A 227 11.18 16.87 39.85
CA ILE A 227 11.31 15.99 41.01
C ILE A 227 10.19 14.95 40.99
N GLU A 228 10.57 13.67 41.06
CA GLU A 228 9.67 12.55 41.33
C GLU A 228 9.53 12.35 42.85
N PRO A 229 8.36 12.61 43.44
CA PRO A 229 8.14 12.44 44.89
C PRO A 229 8.36 11.00 45.35
N GLU A 230 8.88 10.84 46.56
CA GLU A 230 9.23 9.53 47.14
C GLU A 230 8.04 8.54 47.18
N ASP A 231 6.82 9.02 47.45
CA ASP A 231 5.59 8.21 47.48
C ASP A 231 5.10 7.75 46.08
N ILE A 232 5.75 8.24 45.03
CA ILE A 232 5.41 7.99 43.63
C ILE A 232 6.49 7.13 42.94
N VAL A 233 7.74 7.18 43.41
CA VAL A 233 8.87 6.45 42.82
C VAL A 233 8.54 4.97 42.55
N GLU A 234 7.99 4.26 43.54
CA GLU A 234 7.63 2.85 43.38
C GLU A 234 6.52 2.63 42.35
N LYS A 235 5.53 3.53 42.29
CA LYS A 235 4.40 3.43 41.35
C LYS A 235 4.86 3.69 39.91
N ASN A 236 5.70 4.70 39.70
CA ASN A 236 6.31 4.99 38.40
C ASN A 236 7.23 3.84 37.96
N ASN A 237 8.04 3.27 38.87
CA ASN A 237 8.83 2.07 38.59
C ASN A 237 7.95 0.91 38.11
N ALA A 238 6.86 0.64 38.82
CA ALA A 238 5.90 -0.40 38.45
C ALA A 238 5.21 -0.10 37.11
N LEU A 239 4.88 1.16 36.83
CA LEU A 239 4.28 1.59 35.56
C LEU A 239 5.21 1.28 34.39
N VAL A 240 6.47 1.71 34.46
CA VAL A 240 7.46 1.46 33.42
C VAL A 240 7.68 -0.04 33.21
N GLN A 241 7.69 -0.83 34.28
CA GLN A 241 7.79 -2.29 34.20
C GLN A 241 6.59 -2.93 33.49
N GLU A 242 5.37 -2.51 33.82
CA GLU A 242 4.14 -3.02 33.19
C GLU A 242 4.00 -2.55 31.73
N GLU A 243 4.45 -1.34 31.39
CA GLU A 243 4.52 -0.86 30.00
C GLU A 243 5.54 -1.67 29.19
N HIS A 244 6.73 -1.95 29.74
CA HIS A 244 7.70 -2.83 29.10
C HIS A 244 7.13 -4.25 28.92
N ARG A 245 6.44 -4.78 29.94
CA ARG A 245 5.75 -6.06 29.87
C ARG A 245 4.70 -6.08 28.76
N LEU A 246 3.94 -4.99 28.59
CA LEU A 246 2.98 -4.84 27.49
C LEU A 246 3.68 -4.93 26.12
N GLN A 247 4.80 -4.23 25.94
CA GLN A 247 5.55 -4.26 24.68
C GLN A 247 6.12 -5.65 24.37
N VAL A 248 6.64 -6.34 25.38
CA VAL A 248 7.10 -7.73 25.24
C VAL A 248 5.96 -8.65 24.83
N GLU A 249 4.79 -8.52 25.44
CA GLU A 249 3.64 -9.36 25.12
C GLU A 249 3.08 -9.07 23.72
N ILE A 250 2.99 -7.79 23.33
CA ILE A 250 2.64 -7.39 21.96
C ILE A 250 3.61 -8.03 20.97
N LYS A 251 4.93 -7.91 21.20
CA LYS A 251 5.93 -8.50 20.32
C LYS A 251 5.75 -10.01 20.17
N LYS A 252 5.47 -10.74 21.25
CA LYS A 252 5.18 -12.18 21.19
C LYS A 252 3.96 -12.50 20.33
N ILE A 253 2.89 -11.72 20.46
CA ILE A 253 1.67 -11.88 19.64
C ILE A 253 2.01 -11.69 18.16
N LEU A 254 2.79 -10.65 17.82
CA LEU A 254 3.19 -10.38 16.44
C LEU A 254 4.15 -11.45 15.89
N GLN A 255 5.07 -11.97 16.71
CA GLN A 255 5.96 -13.09 16.35
C GLN A 255 5.17 -14.39 16.12
N ALA A 256 4.15 -14.65 16.93
CA ALA A 256 3.25 -15.78 16.76
C ALA A 256 2.47 -15.67 15.44
N LEU A 257 1.93 -14.49 15.13
CA LEU A 257 1.28 -14.23 13.85
C LEU A 257 2.24 -14.45 12.67
N CYS A 258 3.45 -13.89 12.71
CA CYS A 258 4.44 -14.09 11.65
C CYS A 258 4.80 -15.58 11.48
N SER A 259 4.90 -16.33 12.58
CA SER A 259 5.18 -17.77 12.53
C SER A 259 4.02 -18.58 11.94
N LEU A 260 2.77 -18.15 12.19
CA LEU A 260 1.58 -18.73 11.59
C LEU A 260 1.49 -18.46 10.08
N LEU A 261 1.88 -17.27 9.63
CA LEU A 261 1.85 -16.85 8.22
C LEU A 261 3.06 -17.35 7.41
N ARG A 262 4.15 -17.73 8.08
CA ARG A 262 5.42 -18.16 7.43
C ARG A 262 5.24 -19.27 6.38
N PRO A 263 4.45 -20.33 6.61
CA PRO A 263 4.22 -21.36 5.60
C PRO A 263 3.54 -20.86 4.32
N SER A 264 2.77 -19.77 4.42
CA SER A 264 2.02 -19.17 3.30
C SER A 264 2.84 -18.19 2.46
N ILE A 265 4.12 -17.97 2.76
CA ILE A 265 4.98 -17.04 2.02
C ILE A 265 5.07 -17.35 0.52
N PRO A 266 5.24 -18.61 0.07
CA PRO A 266 5.20 -18.93 -1.36
C PRO A 266 3.86 -18.54 -2.01
N LEU A 267 2.75 -18.69 -1.28
CA LEU A 267 1.42 -18.28 -1.75
C LEU A 267 1.31 -16.76 -1.83
N PHE A 268 1.85 -16.02 -0.85
CA PHE A 268 1.88 -14.56 -0.89
C PHE A 268 2.68 -14.03 -2.07
N GLN A 269 3.84 -14.64 -2.36
CA GLN A 269 4.67 -14.27 -3.51
C GLN A 269 3.95 -14.54 -4.83
N ALA A 270 3.29 -15.69 -4.97
CA ALA A 270 2.50 -16.03 -6.15
C ALA A 270 1.31 -15.07 -6.34
N ALA A 271 0.55 -14.82 -5.26
CA ALA A 271 -0.56 -13.87 -5.27
C ALA A 271 -0.09 -12.46 -5.63
N HIS A 272 0.98 -11.97 -4.99
CA HIS A 272 1.55 -10.65 -5.23
C HIS A 272 1.95 -10.47 -6.69
N LYS A 273 2.74 -11.40 -7.24
CA LYS A 273 3.16 -11.35 -8.66
C LYS A 273 1.96 -11.26 -9.61
N ASN A 274 0.96 -12.12 -9.41
CA ASN A 274 -0.22 -12.16 -10.29
C ASN A 274 -1.12 -10.93 -10.10
N LEU A 275 -1.21 -10.41 -8.87
CA LEU A 275 -1.98 -9.20 -8.57
C LEU A 275 -1.37 -7.96 -9.21
N LEU A 276 -0.05 -7.79 -9.19
CA LEU A 276 0.62 -6.68 -9.88
C LEU A 276 0.43 -6.75 -11.40
N PHE A 277 0.48 -7.96 -11.97
CA PHE A 277 0.19 -8.16 -13.38
C PHE A 277 -1.26 -7.78 -13.73
N LEU A 278 -2.22 -8.16 -12.87
CA LEU A 278 -3.62 -7.77 -13.03
C LEU A 278 -3.85 -6.27 -12.85
N ASP A 279 -3.12 -5.60 -11.96
CA ASP A 279 -3.19 -4.14 -11.78
C ASP A 279 -2.79 -3.42 -13.07
N ALA A 280 -1.66 -3.82 -13.66
CA ALA A 280 -1.20 -3.31 -14.94
C ALA A 280 -2.22 -3.61 -16.08
N LEU A 281 -2.81 -4.80 -16.08
CA LEU A 281 -3.82 -5.20 -17.08
C LEU A 281 -5.12 -4.38 -16.93
N ASN A 282 -5.61 -4.20 -15.71
CA ASN A 282 -6.79 -3.39 -15.39
C ASN A 282 -6.55 -1.92 -15.74
N ALA A 283 -5.38 -1.37 -15.40
CA ALA A 283 -4.97 -0.01 -15.77
C ALA A 283 -4.98 0.19 -17.30
N THR A 284 -4.44 -0.77 -18.04
CA THR A 284 -4.45 -0.75 -19.51
C THR A 284 -5.88 -0.81 -20.05
N ALA A 285 -6.75 -1.65 -19.47
CA ALA A 285 -8.14 -1.79 -19.88
C ALA A 285 -8.98 -0.53 -19.59
N LEU A 286 -8.77 0.12 -18.44
CA LEU A 286 -9.40 1.40 -18.09
C LEU A 286 -8.98 2.50 -19.06
N TRP A 287 -7.67 2.66 -19.28
CA TRP A 287 -7.14 3.63 -20.24
C TRP A 287 -7.69 3.38 -21.66
N ALA A 288 -7.71 2.12 -22.10
CA ALA A 288 -8.26 1.71 -23.39
C ALA A 288 -9.78 1.94 -23.51
N THR A 289 -10.52 1.93 -22.40
CA THR A 289 -11.95 2.23 -22.37
C THR A 289 -12.18 3.72 -22.50
N GLU A 290 -11.44 4.54 -21.74
CA GLU A 290 -11.51 6.00 -21.80
C GLU A 290 -11.13 6.55 -23.18
N HIS A 291 -10.11 5.97 -23.81
CA HIS A 291 -9.57 6.42 -25.10
C HIS A 291 -10.22 5.72 -26.31
N ASN A 292 -11.30 4.95 -26.10
CA ASN A 292 -11.99 4.19 -27.16
C ASN A 292 -11.03 3.35 -28.01
N CYS A 293 -10.02 2.73 -27.38
CA CYS A 293 -9.04 1.92 -28.09
C CYS A 293 -9.70 0.64 -28.59
N HIS A 294 -9.31 0.25 -29.81
CA HIS A 294 -9.78 -0.96 -30.47
C HIS A 294 -8.68 -2.00 -30.52
N PHE A 295 -9.10 -3.25 -30.49
CA PHE A 295 -8.20 -4.38 -30.55
C PHE A 295 -7.75 -4.65 -31.99
N ALA A 296 -6.44 -4.77 -32.20
CA ALA A 296 -5.87 -5.11 -33.51
C ALA A 296 -5.80 -6.63 -33.71
N PHE A 297 -6.71 -7.18 -34.52
CA PHE A 297 -6.84 -8.61 -34.85
C PHE A 297 -5.92 -9.09 -35.99
N GLU A 298 -5.48 -8.20 -36.87
CA GLU A 298 -4.81 -8.58 -38.13
C GLU A 298 -3.29 -8.49 -38.05
N LYS A 299 -2.60 -9.36 -38.81
CA LYS A 299 -1.13 -9.35 -38.97
C LYS A 299 -0.64 -8.31 -39.99
N LYS A 300 -1.53 -7.75 -40.82
CA LYS A 300 -1.16 -6.74 -41.82
C LYS A 300 -1.30 -5.35 -41.20
N LEU A 301 -0.35 -4.47 -41.48
CA LEU A 301 -0.39 -3.08 -41.03
C LEU A 301 -1.48 -2.34 -41.82
N SER A 302 -2.69 -2.41 -41.29
CA SER A 302 -3.88 -1.68 -41.73
C SER A 302 -4.37 -0.85 -40.56
N LEU A 303 -4.15 0.45 -40.65
CA LEU A 303 -4.55 1.43 -39.65
C LEU A 303 -5.71 2.22 -40.22
N LEU A 304 -6.89 2.11 -39.61
CA LEU A 304 -8.07 2.86 -40.00
C LEU A 304 -8.45 3.80 -38.86
N GLN A 305 -8.62 5.08 -39.18
CA GLN A 305 -8.92 6.17 -38.27
C GLN A 305 -7.95 6.24 -37.08
N ALA A 306 -6.68 5.90 -37.32
CA ALA A 306 -5.67 5.83 -36.28
C ALA A 306 -5.30 7.22 -35.78
N ARG A 307 -5.12 7.34 -34.46
CA ARG A 307 -4.80 8.57 -33.76
C ARG A 307 -3.55 8.34 -32.92
N HIS A 308 -2.69 9.35 -32.84
CA HIS A 308 -1.58 9.27 -31.91
C HIS A 308 -2.13 9.21 -30.47
N PRO A 309 -1.79 8.21 -29.64
CA PRO A 309 -2.39 8.00 -28.33
C PRO A 309 -2.42 9.24 -27.42
N LEU A 310 -1.34 10.01 -27.39
CA LEU A 310 -1.25 11.23 -26.57
C LEU A 310 -2.02 12.43 -27.11
N LEU A 311 -2.45 12.40 -28.37
CA LEU A 311 -3.26 13.48 -28.97
C LEU A 311 -4.75 13.14 -28.98
N GLY A 312 -5.10 11.85 -28.99
CA GLY A 312 -6.49 11.40 -28.85
C GLY A 312 -7.46 12.06 -29.83
N SER A 313 -8.52 12.65 -29.29
CA SER A 313 -9.57 13.34 -30.06
C SER A 313 -9.07 14.62 -30.75
N ASP A 314 -7.99 15.22 -30.26
CA ASP A 314 -7.52 16.54 -30.70
C ASP A 314 -6.73 16.48 -32.01
N CYS A 315 -6.32 15.29 -32.46
CA CYS A 315 -5.68 15.12 -33.77
C CYS A 315 -6.67 14.68 -34.86
N VAL A 316 -6.36 15.01 -36.11
CA VAL A 316 -7.04 14.43 -37.28
C VAL A 316 -6.58 12.97 -37.42
N PRO A 317 -7.50 11.99 -37.50
CA PRO A 317 -7.15 10.58 -37.65
C PRO A 317 -6.55 10.29 -39.03
N ILE A 318 -5.73 9.24 -39.12
CA ILE A 318 -5.08 8.82 -40.36
C ILE A 318 -5.49 7.40 -40.76
N ASP A 319 -5.60 7.18 -42.07
CA ASP A 319 -5.81 5.86 -42.68
C ASP A 319 -4.55 5.44 -43.43
N ILE A 320 -4.03 4.25 -43.13
CA ILE A 320 -2.81 3.70 -43.74
C ILE A 320 -3.02 2.22 -44.00
N VAL A 321 -2.95 1.84 -45.27
CA VAL A 321 -3.11 0.46 -45.72
C VAL A 321 -1.86 0.05 -46.49
N PHE A 322 -1.03 -0.82 -45.90
CA PHE A 322 0.09 -1.42 -46.61
C PHE A 322 -0.41 -2.55 -47.53
N GLN A 323 -0.35 -2.31 -48.84
CA GLN A 323 -0.61 -3.34 -49.84
C GLN A 323 0.47 -4.43 -49.79
N LYS A 324 0.10 -5.66 -50.17
CA LYS A 324 0.91 -6.89 -50.00
C LYS A 324 2.34 -6.78 -50.56
N ASP A 325 2.54 -6.00 -51.62
CA ASP A 325 3.81 -5.85 -52.32
C ASP A 325 4.47 -4.47 -52.12
N CYS A 326 3.85 -3.58 -51.33
CA CYS A 326 4.37 -2.25 -51.07
C CYS A 326 5.33 -2.26 -49.87
N ARG A 327 6.62 -2.00 -50.13
CA ARG A 327 7.66 -1.94 -49.09
C ARG A 327 8.05 -0.52 -48.68
N VAL A 328 7.67 0.49 -49.47
CA VAL A 328 8.09 1.87 -49.29
C VAL A 328 6.89 2.79 -49.39
N LEU A 329 6.66 3.58 -48.34
CA LEU A 329 5.67 4.65 -48.31
C LEU A 329 6.40 5.99 -48.28
N ILE A 330 6.17 6.84 -49.29
CA ILE A 330 6.75 8.19 -49.36
C ILE A 330 5.70 9.19 -48.87
N ILE A 331 6.00 9.87 -47.76
CA ILE A 331 5.13 10.91 -47.18
C ILE A 331 5.71 12.30 -47.52
N THR A 332 5.00 13.06 -48.35
CA THR A 332 5.38 14.43 -48.75
C THR A 332 4.45 15.47 -48.13
N GLY A 333 4.83 16.75 -48.13
CA GLY A 333 4.03 17.86 -47.58
C GLY A 333 4.86 18.86 -46.76
N PRO A 334 4.27 19.99 -46.32
CA PRO A 334 4.95 20.98 -45.49
C PRO A 334 5.32 20.40 -44.11
N ASN A 335 6.31 21.00 -43.42
CA ASN A 335 6.80 20.49 -42.13
C ASN A 335 5.73 20.48 -41.03
N THR A 336 4.79 21.43 -41.07
CA THR A 336 3.66 21.52 -40.14
C THR A 336 2.48 20.60 -40.51
N GLY A 337 2.58 19.84 -41.60
CA GLY A 337 1.51 18.97 -42.11
C GLY A 337 1.34 17.62 -41.39
N GLY A 338 1.84 17.47 -40.16
CA GLY A 338 1.62 16.26 -39.36
C GLY A 338 2.48 15.04 -39.71
N LYS A 339 3.39 15.12 -40.69
CA LYS A 339 4.24 13.99 -41.15
C LYS A 339 4.92 13.22 -40.02
N THR A 340 5.54 13.93 -39.09
CA THR A 340 6.24 13.33 -37.95
C THR A 340 5.27 12.59 -37.03
N VAL A 341 4.10 13.17 -36.76
CA VAL A 341 3.06 12.54 -35.92
C VAL A 341 2.54 11.28 -36.61
N SER A 342 2.28 11.33 -37.92
CA SER A 342 1.85 10.15 -38.69
C SER A 342 2.88 9.02 -38.61
N LEU A 343 4.18 9.32 -38.81
CA LEU A 343 5.25 8.31 -38.69
C LEU A 343 5.34 7.71 -37.28
N LYS A 344 5.22 8.53 -36.23
CA LYS A 344 5.18 8.04 -34.85
C LYS A 344 3.99 7.13 -34.60
N THR A 345 2.80 7.51 -35.06
CA THR A 345 1.58 6.69 -34.93
C THR A 345 1.73 5.34 -35.63
N ILE A 346 2.28 5.32 -36.85
CA ILE A 346 2.54 4.07 -37.59
C ILE A 346 3.49 3.17 -36.78
N ALA A 347 4.63 3.71 -36.35
CA ALA A 347 5.66 2.95 -35.67
C ALA A 347 5.26 2.48 -34.26
N LEU A 348 4.33 3.18 -33.59
CA LEU A 348 3.75 2.74 -32.32
C LEU A 348 2.79 1.56 -32.49
N PHE A 349 2.10 1.47 -33.63
CA PHE A 349 1.05 0.47 -33.86
C PHE A 349 1.53 -0.73 -34.68
N SER A 350 2.74 -0.67 -35.23
CA SER A 350 3.47 -1.79 -35.86
C SER A 350 4.18 -2.64 -34.82
#